data_AF-A0A0A0S1Q7-F1
#
_entry.id   AF-A0A0A0S1Q7-F1
#
_cell.length_a   1.000
_cell.length_b   1.000
_cell.length_c   1.000
_cell.angle_alpha   90.00
_cell.angle_beta   90.00
_cell.angle_gamma   90.00
#
_symmetry.space_group_name_H-M   'P 1'
#
loop_
_entity.id
_entity.type
_entity.pdbx_description
1 polymer ?
#
loop_
_entity_poly.entity_id
_entity_poly.type
_entity_poly.pdbx_seq_one_letter_code
_entity_poly.pdbx_strand_id
1 'polypeptide(L)'
;MGLLRRGRRRRPSLLKDPYWRAQMVRLFHDVDKDKNGYLTIEEMIANTRPLKEHCNAPEFKMEALAAAYTEFWGQVGLRRGKKVKKSQFLKGLSRLGREELNREAAGVPTLHSKVSHALFDIIDANNNNRLQKREIAQWMAASGLNPDDAEKMFQEADTKGKGYISREELIEAEFCSFFHPEKCMAQLGVKVV
;
A
#
# COMPACT_ATOMS: atom_id res chain seq x y z
N MET A 1 -3.86 44.95 0.00
CA MET A 1 -4.92 44.45 0.91
C MET A 1 -5.87 43.57 0.11
N GLY A 2 -6.01 42.25 0.26
CA GLY A 2 -5.33 41.23 1.04
C GLY A 2 -5.53 39.89 0.32
N LEU A 3 -4.46 39.11 0.19
CA LEU A 3 -4.52 37.74 -0.32
C LEU A 3 -5.26 36.88 0.70
N LEU A 4 -6.44 36.40 0.32
CA LEU A 4 -7.20 35.38 1.05
C LEU A 4 -6.31 34.13 1.19
N ARG A 5 -5.66 34.01 2.35
CA ARG A 5 -5.11 32.74 2.83
C ARG A 5 -6.28 31.78 2.94
N ARG A 6 -6.51 30.95 1.92
CA ARG A 6 -7.32 29.73 2.04
C ARG A 6 -6.71 28.95 3.20
N GLY A 7 -7.33 29.05 4.39
CA GLY A 7 -6.89 28.30 5.56
C GLY A 7 -6.84 26.84 5.18
N ARG A 8 -5.67 26.20 5.32
CA ARG A 8 -5.54 24.75 5.16
C ARG A 8 -6.50 24.12 6.15
N ARG A 9 -7.70 23.69 5.70
CA ARG A 9 -8.60 22.87 6.51
C ARG A 9 -7.76 21.69 7.00
N ARG A 10 -7.60 21.56 8.33
CA ARG A 10 -6.87 20.44 8.91
C ARG A 10 -7.60 19.17 8.49
N ARG A 11 -6.91 18.30 7.75
CA ARG A 11 -7.45 16.98 7.40
C ARG A 11 -7.79 16.22 8.70
N PRO A 12 -8.98 15.60 8.79
CA PRO A 12 -9.33 14.80 9.97
C PRO A 12 -8.34 13.64 10.14
N SER A 13 -8.17 13.19 11.37
CA SER A 13 -7.31 12.05 11.67
C SER A 13 -7.91 10.77 11.10
N LEU A 14 -7.13 10.00 10.33
CA LEU A 14 -7.53 8.69 9.82
C LEU A 14 -7.98 7.72 10.93
N LEU A 15 -7.49 7.89 12.17
CA LEU A 15 -7.96 7.10 13.32
C LEU A 15 -9.45 7.26 13.64
N LYS A 16 -10.06 8.38 13.22
CA LYS A 16 -11.49 8.65 13.42
C LYS A 16 -12.35 8.06 12.30
N ASP A 17 -11.75 7.60 11.22
CA ASP A 17 -12.45 6.96 10.12
C ASP A 17 -12.64 5.46 10.45
N PRO A 18 -13.88 4.98 10.63
CA PRO A 18 -14.15 3.60 11.01
C PRO A 18 -13.80 2.60 9.90
N TYR A 19 -13.95 2.98 8.63
CA TYR A 19 -13.61 2.13 7.49
C TYR A 19 -12.09 1.94 7.41
N TRP A 20 -11.34 3.03 7.44
CA TRP A 20 -9.88 3.00 7.46
C TRP A 20 -9.37 2.19 8.65
N ARG A 21 -9.93 2.40 9.83
CA ARG A 21 -9.52 1.67 11.04
C ARG A 21 -9.78 0.17 10.90
N ALA A 22 -10.92 -0.24 10.35
CA ALA A 22 -11.21 -1.65 10.12
C ALA A 22 -10.21 -2.29 9.13
N GLN A 23 -9.89 -1.60 8.03
CA GLN A 23 -8.89 -2.06 7.06
C GLN A 23 -7.51 -2.22 7.68
N MET A 24 -7.02 -1.20 8.40
CA MET A 24 -5.68 -1.24 8.99
C MET A 24 -5.56 -2.22 10.17
N VAL A 25 -6.67 -2.55 10.84
CA VAL A 25 -6.71 -3.64 11.82
C VAL A 25 -6.63 -5.01 11.13
N ARG A 26 -7.29 -5.21 9.98
CA ARG A 26 -7.12 -6.43 9.18
C ARG A 26 -5.67 -6.60 8.73
N LEU A 27 -5.10 -5.55 8.11
CA LEU A 27 -3.69 -5.54 7.72
C LEU A 27 -2.76 -5.91 8.88
N PHE A 28 -3.00 -5.37 10.08
CA PHE A 28 -2.21 -5.74 11.25
C PHE A 28 -2.26 -7.24 11.55
N HIS A 29 -3.45 -7.84 11.55
CA HIS A 29 -3.59 -9.28 11.81
C HIS A 29 -3.04 -10.15 10.68
N ASP A 30 -3.15 -9.71 9.43
CA ASP A 30 -2.65 -10.47 8.27
C ASP A 30 -1.11 -10.55 8.25
N VAL A 31 -0.46 -9.51 8.79
CA VAL A 31 0.99 -9.41 8.91
C VAL A 31 1.51 -10.08 10.19
N ASP A 32 0.77 -10.02 11.31
CA ASP A 32 1.08 -10.67 12.60
C ASP A 32 0.94 -12.20 12.49
N LYS A 33 1.84 -12.83 11.73
CA LYS A 33 1.78 -14.25 11.36
C LYS A 33 1.90 -15.18 12.56
N ASP A 34 2.75 -14.83 13.53
CA ASP A 34 2.93 -15.61 14.76
C ASP A 34 1.85 -15.31 15.82
N LYS A 35 0.97 -14.34 15.54
CA LYS A 35 -0.15 -13.91 16.38
C LYS A 35 0.28 -13.46 17.77
N ASN A 36 1.49 -12.91 17.89
CA ASN A 36 2.04 -12.47 19.17
C ASN A 36 1.49 -11.09 19.61
N GLY A 37 0.71 -10.41 18.76
CA GLY A 37 0.10 -9.11 19.04
C GLY A 37 1.02 -7.91 18.76
N TYR A 38 2.16 -8.14 18.13
CA TYR A 38 3.14 -7.14 17.73
C TYR A 38 3.57 -7.35 16.29
N LEU A 39 3.97 -6.26 15.64
CA LEU A 39 4.66 -6.29 14.36
C LEU A 39 6.13 -5.92 14.54
N THR A 40 6.97 -6.53 13.73
CA THR A 40 8.40 -6.25 13.57
C THR A 40 8.70 -5.94 12.11
N ILE A 41 9.79 -5.23 11.83
CA ILE A 41 10.17 -4.96 10.43
C ILE A 41 10.58 -6.26 9.72
N GLU A 42 11.13 -7.21 10.48
CA GLU A 42 11.51 -8.53 10.01
C GLU A 42 10.29 -9.33 9.50
N GLU A 43 9.14 -9.26 10.19
CA GLU A 43 7.88 -9.85 9.72
C GLU A 43 7.36 -9.17 8.45
N MET A 44 7.42 -7.83 8.37
CA MET A 44 7.03 -7.10 7.16
C MET A 44 7.83 -7.55 5.93
N ILE A 45 9.15 -7.70 6.07
CA ILE A 45 10.04 -8.12 5.00
C ILE A 45 9.89 -9.62 4.71
N ALA A 46 9.72 -10.46 5.73
CA ALA A 46 9.50 -11.89 5.53
C ALA A 46 8.24 -12.18 4.71
N ASN A 47 7.19 -11.36 4.88
CA ASN A 47 5.95 -11.48 4.12
C ASN A 47 6.10 -11.17 2.62
N THR A 48 7.20 -10.54 2.17
CA THR A 48 7.43 -10.30 0.74
C THR A 48 8.15 -11.47 0.05
N ARG A 49 8.75 -12.40 0.81
CA ARG A 49 9.56 -13.51 0.26
C ARG A 49 8.85 -14.35 -0.81
N PRO A 50 7.55 -14.67 -0.71
CA PRO A 50 6.87 -15.44 -1.76
C PRO A 50 6.92 -14.79 -3.14
N LEU A 51 7.10 -13.47 -3.24
CA LEU A 51 7.26 -12.77 -4.53
C LEU A 51 8.45 -13.32 -5.33
N LYS A 52 9.52 -13.77 -4.66
CA LYS A 52 10.70 -14.34 -5.32
C LYS A 52 10.34 -15.55 -6.18
N GLU A 53 9.51 -16.44 -5.65
CA GLU A 53 9.12 -17.68 -6.32
C GLU A 53 7.96 -17.44 -7.30
N HIS A 54 6.89 -16.77 -6.85
CA HIS A 54 5.68 -16.60 -7.64
C HIS A 54 5.84 -15.61 -8.80
N CYS A 55 6.64 -14.55 -8.62
CA CYS A 55 6.89 -13.53 -9.64
C CYS A 55 8.25 -13.70 -10.33
N ASN A 56 9.02 -14.75 -10.00
CA ASN A 56 10.40 -14.96 -10.48
C ASN A 56 11.27 -13.71 -10.24
N ALA A 57 11.13 -13.09 -9.07
CA ALA A 57 11.73 -11.80 -8.77
C ALA A 57 13.26 -11.93 -8.59
N PRO A 58 14.08 -11.20 -9.34
CA PRO A 58 15.53 -11.16 -9.13
C PRO A 58 15.89 -10.60 -7.74
N GLU A 59 17.02 -11.05 -7.19
CA GLU A 59 17.45 -10.65 -5.84
C GLU A 59 17.55 -9.13 -5.68
N PHE A 60 18.12 -8.43 -6.67
CA PHE A 60 18.26 -6.97 -6.60
C PHE A 60 16.91 -6.23 -6.54
N LYS A 61 15.83 -6.78 -7.11
CA LYS A 61 14.48 -6.20 -6.99
C LYS A 61 13.92 -6.44 -5.59
N MET A 62 14.17 -7.62 -5.01
CA MET A 62 13.81 -7.94 -3.63
C MET A 62 14.55 -7.05 -2.62
N GLU A 63 15.83 -6.76 -2.85
CA GLU A 63 16.62 -5.83 -2.04
C GLU A 63 16.08 -4.40 -2.13
N ALA A 64 15.73 -3.94 -3.33
CA ALA A 64 15.10 -2.63 -3.53
C ALA A 64 13.76 -2.51 -2.79
N LEU A 65 12.92 -3.56 -2.84
CA LEU A 65 11.67 -3.61 -2.09
C LEU A 65 11.92 -3.56 -0.58
N ALA A 66 12.87 -4.35 -0.07
CA ALA A 66 13.22 -4.37 1.35
C ALA A 66 13.72 -3.00 1.85
N ALA A 67 14.50 -2.29 1.04
CA ALA A 67 14.94 -0.93 1.34
C ALA A 67 13.76 0.06 1.40
N ALA A 68 12.86 0.03 0.42
CA ALA A 68 11.67 0.88 0.39
C ALA A 68 10.72 0.58 1.58
N TYR A 69 10.51 -0.70 1.90
CA TYR A 69 9.74 -1.13 3.07
C TYR A 69 10.35 -0.61 4.37
N THR A 70 11.68 -0.70 4.51
CA THR A 70 12.38 -0.21 5.71
C THR A 70 12.21 1.29 5.87
N GLU A 71 12.29 2.06 4.79
CA GLU A 71 12.08 3.51 4.82
C GLU A 71 10.64 3.87 5.22
N PHE A 72 9.65 3.23 4.58
CA PHE A 72 8.23 3.51 4.81
C PHE A 72 7.77 3.05 6.20
N TRP A 73 7.96 1.77 6.54
CA TRP A 73 7.52 1.20 7.81
C TRP A 73 8.36 1.70 8.99
N GLY A 74 9.59 2.16 8.74
CA GLY A 74 10.39 2.91 9.72
C GLY A 74 9.66 4.13 10.28
N GLN A 75 8.83 4.80 9.47
CA GLN A 75 8.04 5.97 9.92
C GLN A 75 6.91 5.61 10.88
N VAL A 76 6.44 4.35 10.88
CA VAL A 76 5.44 3.87 11.85
C VAL A 76 6.07 3.23 13.09
N GLY A 77 7.41 3.24 13.18
CA GLY A 77 8.17 2.74 14.32
C GLY A 77 8.69 1.30 14.18
N LEU A 78 8.45 0.65 13.03
CA LEU A 78 9.00 -0.67 12.73
C LEU A 78 10.48 -0.52 12.39
N ARG A 79 11.33 -0.89 13.34
CA ARG A 79 12.80 -0.84 13.24
C ARG A 79 13.35 -2.18 13.68
N ARG A 80 14.57 -2.49 13.24
CA ARG A 80 15.24 -3.76 13.57
C ARG A 80 15.18 -4.04 15.08
N GLY A 81 14.67 -5.20 15.44
CA GLY A 81 14.52 -5.64 16.84
C GLY A 81 13.50 -4.88 17.68
N LYS A 82 12.63 -4.05 17.08
CA LYS A 82 11.54 -3.35 17.78
C LYS A 82 10.19 -4.00 17.47
N LYS A 83 9.46 -4.30 18.54
CA LYS A 83 8.07 -4.75 18.50
C LYS A 83 7.12 -3.55 18.58
N VAL A 84 6.15 -3.49 17.66
CA VAL A 84 5.14 -2.43 17.58
C VAL A 84 3.76 -3.04 17.78
N LYS A 85 3.08 -2.70 18.88
CA LYS A 85 1.71 -3.18 19.12
C LYS A 85 0.69 -2.46 18.23
N LYS A 86 -0.47 -3.08 18.02
CA LYS A 86 -1.57 -2.54 17.18
C LYS A 86 -1.89 -1.06 17.39
N SER A 87 -2.01 -0.61 18.64
CA SER A 87 -2.33 0.79 18.92
C SER A 87 -1.22 1.77 18.54
N GLN A 88 0.05 1.34 18.60
CA GLN A 88 1.19 2.14 18.14
C GLN A 88 1.24 2.16 16.61
N PHE A 89 1.03 1.00 15.98
CA PHE A 89 0.98 0.87 14.52
C PHE A 89 -0.08 1.80 13.92
N LEU A 90 -1.34 1.73 14.38
CA LEU A 90 -2.42 2.58 13.85
C LEU A 90 -2.15 4.08 14.05
N LYS A 91 -1.60 4.47 15.21
CA LYS A 91 -1.23 5.87 15.48
C LYS A 91 -0.09 6.34 14.59
N GLY A 92 0.92 5.49 14.39
CA GLY A 92 2.06 5.74 13.51
C GLY A 92 1.62 5.91 12.07
N LEU A 93 0.81 4.98 11.57
CA LEU A 93 0.31 5.00 10.19
C LEU A 93 -0.64 6.18 9.93
N SER A 94 -1.49 6.55 10.89
CA SER A 94 -2.32 7.76 10.78
C SER A 94 -1.50 9.06 10.77
N ARG A 95 -0.36 9.10 11.49
CA ARG A 95 0.59 10.22 11.37
C ARG A 95 1.25 10.23 10.00
N LEU A 96 1.80 9.09 9.57
CA LEU A 96 2.44 8.95 8.27
C LEU A 96 1.48 9.34 7.13
N GLY A 97 0.22 8.93 7.17
CA GLY A 97 -0.76 9.30 6.17
C GLY A 97 -0.97 10.81 6.02
N ARG A 98 -0.88 11.59 7.11
CA ARG A 98 -0.92 13.06 7.00
C ARG A 98 0.30 13.62 6.28
N GLU A 99 1.47 13.01 6.48
CA GLU A 99 2.71 13.43 5.81
C GLU A 99 2.69 13.03 4.33
N GLU A 100 2.24 11.82 4.02
CA GLU A 100 2.07 11.31 2.65
C GLU A 100 1.06 12.16 1.85
N LEU A 101 -0.07 12.52 2.44
CA LEU A 101 -1.05 13.44 1.84
C LEU A 101 -0.50 14.86 1.64
N ASN A 102 0.45 15.30 2.46
CA ASN A 102 1.14 16.58 2.24
C ASN A 102 2.15 16.47 1.10
N ARG A 103 2.86 15.34 0.98
CA ARG A 103 3.78 15.06 -0.14
C ARG A 103 3.01 15.02 -1.46
N GLU A 104 1.91 14.26 -1.51
CA GLU A 104 1.00 14.20 -2.67
C GLU A 104 0.50 15.61 -3.06
N ALA A 105 -0.04 16.38 -2.12
CA ALA A 105 -0.54 17.73 -2.39
C ALA A 105 0.55 18.72 -2.84
N ALA A 106 1.82 18.44 -2.54
CA ALA A 106 2.96 19.23 -2.99
C ALA A 106 3.56 18.72 -4.31
N GLY A 107 3.04 17.63 -4.88
CA GLY A 107 3.58 17.02 -6.10
C GLY A 107 4.96 16.40 -5.91
N VAL A 108 5.34 16.03 -4.69
CA VAL A 108 6.61 15.36 -4.40
C VAL A 108 6.39 13.86 -4.18
N PRO A 109 7.35 13.00 -4.57
CA PRO A 109 7.24 11.56 -4.36
C PRO A 109 6.93 11.18 -2.91
N THR A 110 6.00 10.26 -2.73
CA THR A 110 5.60 9.77 -1.41
C THR A 110 6.48 8.58 -1.00
N LEU A 111 6.55 8.25 0.29
CA LEU A 111 7.27 7.05 0.71
C LEU A 111 6.54 5.78 0.25
N HIS A 112 5.21 5.85 0.22
CA HIS A 112 4.35 4.83 -0.35
C HIS A 112 4.64 4.62 -1.84
N SER A 113 4.78 5.67 -2.65
CA SER A 113 5.04 5.50 -4.08
C SER A 113 6.38 4.83 -4.34
N LYS A 114 7.40 5.02 -3.48
CA LYS A 114 8.65 4.25 -3.55
C LYS A 114 8.41 2.75 -3.34
N VAL A 115 7.60 2.38 -2.37
CA VAL A 115 7.22 0.98 -2.11
C VAL A 115 6.46 0.40 -3.31
N SER A 116 5.43 1.10 -3.78
CA SER A 116 4.62 0.67 -4.92
C SER A 116 5.44 0.56 -6.22
N HIS A 117 6.43 1.44 -6.44
CA HIS A 117 7.32 1.31 -7.59
C HIS A 117 8.18 0.04 -7.52
N ALA A 118 8.79 -0.24 -6.37
CA ALA A 118 9.60 -1.45 -6.19
C ALA A 118 8.76 -2.72 -6.31
N LEU A 119 7.52 -2.69 -5.79
CA LEU A 119 6.58 -3.78 -5.94
C LEU A 119 6.15 -3.97 -7.40
N PHE A 120 5.82 -2.88 -8.10
CA PHE A 120 5.49 -2.93 -9.53
C PHE A 120 6.62 -3.58 -10.33
N ASP A 121 7.87 -3.19 -10.09
CA ASP A 121 9.01 -3.75 -10.80
C ASP A 121 9.12 -5.27 -10.57
N ILE A 122 8.71 -5.78 -9.41
CA ILE A 122 8.68 -7.21 -9.11
C ILE A 122 7.54 -7.91 -9.86
N ILE A 123 6.34 -7.31 -9.87
CA ILE A 123 5.15 -7.90 -10.49
C ILE A 123 5.25 -7.88 -12.02
N ASP A 124 5.81 -6.81 -12.60
CA ASP A 124 6.11 -6.66 -14.03
C ASP A 124 7.27 -7.56 -14.45
N ALA A 125 7.01 -8.87 -14.51
CA ALA A 125 8.01 -9.90 -14.74
C ALA A 125 8.65 -9.78 -16.13
N ASN A 126 7.89 -9.31 -17.12
CA ASN A 126 8.39 -9.13 -18.49
C ASN A 126 8.99 -7.72 -18.76
N ASN A 127 8.93 -6.80 -17.78
CA ASN A 127 9.46 -5.44 -17.85
C ASN A 127 8.88 -4.60 -19.01
N ASN A 128 7.61 -4.78 -19.34
CA ASN A 128 6.95 -4.01 -20.40
C ASN A 128 6.22 -2.76 -19.86
N ASN A 129 6.32 -2.49 -18.56
CA ASN A 129 5.65 -1.42 -17.82
C ASN A 129 4.10 -1.50 -17.86
N ARG A 130 3.56 -2.72 -17.95
CA ARG A 130 2.12 -3.02 -18.05
C ARG A 130 1.81 -4.34 -17.35
N LEU A 131 1.15 -4.28 -16.20
CA LEU A 131 0.77 -5.50 -15.51
C LEU A 131 -0.41 -6.15 -16.24
N GLN A 132 -0.21 -7.41 -16.60
CA GLN A 132 -1.22 -8.25 -17.22
C GLN A 132 -1.87 -9.15 -16.17
N LYS A 133 -3.05 -9.71 -16.49
CA LYS A 133 -3.79 -10.61 -15.60
C LYS A 133 -2.93 -11.72 -14.99
N ARG A 134 -2.04 -12.34 -15.78
CA ARG A 134 -1.14 -13.39 -15.30
C ARG A 134 -0.21 -12.89 -14.20
N GLU A 135 0.37 -11.70 -14.36
CA GLU A 135 1.28 -11.10 -13.39
C GLU A 135 0.54 -10.72 -12.10
N ILE A 136 -0.71 -10.25 -12.22
CA ILE A 136 -1.59 -10.03 -11.07
C ILE A 136 -1.91 -11.34 -10.36
N ALA A 137 -2.23 -12.41 -11.08
CA ALA A 137 -2.50 -13.72 -10.48
C ALA A 137 -1.27 -14.27 -9.71
N GLN A 138 -0.06 -14.10 -10.26
CA GLN A 138 1.19 -14.46 -9.58
C GLN A 138 1.38 -13.67 -8.29
N TRP A 139 1.14 -12.35 -8.34
CA TRP A 139 1.22 -11.48 -7.17
C TRP A 139 0.17 -11.83 -6.10
N MET A 140 -1.06 -12.16 -6.51
CA MET A 140 -2.12 -12.61 -5.60
C MET A 140 -1.74 -13.90 -4.89
N ALA A 141 -1.24 -14.89 -5.63
CA ALA A 141 -0.74 -16.13 -5.03
C ALA A 141 0.40 -15.87 -4.03
N ALA A 142 1.35 -15.00 -4.38
CA ALA A 142 2.43 -14.58 -3.48
C ALA A 142 1.90 -13.90 -2.19
N SER A 143 0.78 -13.20 -2.30
CA SER A 143 0.13 -12.50 -1.19
C SER A 143 -0.82 -13.41 -0.38
N GLY A 144 -0.92 -14.69 -0.73
CA GLY A 144 -1.82 -15.65 -0.08
C GLY A 144 -3.29 -15.47 -0.46
N LEU A 145 -3.58 -14.79 -1.57
CA LEU A 145 -4.91 -14.61 -2.14
C LEU A 145 -5.18 -15.68 -3.22
N ASN A 146 -6.45 -15.90 -3.53
CA ASN A 146 -6.84 -16.84 -4.58
C ASN A 146 -6.52 -16.25 -5.97
N PRO A 147 -5.59 -16.85 -6.76
CA PRO A 147 -5.23 -16.33 -8.08
C PRO A 147 -6.39 -16.39 -9.09
N ASP A 148 -7.43 -17.21 -8.86
CA ASP A 148 -8.60 -17.27 -9.74
C ASP A 148 -9.42 -15.97 -9.70
N ASP A 149 -9.31 -15.21 -8.62
CA ASP A 149 -9.97 -13.90 -8.46
C ASP A 149 -9.22 -12.77 -9.19
N ALA A 150 -8.09 -13.06 -9.86
CA ALA A 150 -7.28 -12.06 -10.55
C ALA A 150 -8.02 -11.34 -11.67
N GLU A 151 -8.98 -11.99 -12.33
CA GLU A 151 -9.83 -11.32 -13.33
C GLU A 151 -10.60 -10.16 -12.71
N LYS A 152 -11.22 -10.40 -11.55
CA LYS A 152 -12.03 -9.40 -10.86
C LYS A 152 -11.15 -8.23 -10.41
N MET A 153 -10.01 -8.53 -9.78
CA MET A 153 -9.07 -7.49 -9.34
C MET A 153 -8.54 -6.68 -10.53
N PHE A 154 -8.26 -7.34 -11.65
CA PHE A 154 -7.79 -6.68 -12.86
C PHE A 154 -8.83 -5.72 -13.44
N GLN A 155 -10.09 -6.15 -13.52
CA GLN A 155 -11.19 -5.30 -14.00
C GLN A 155 -11.44 -4.09 -13.09
N GLU A 156 -11.29 -4.25 -11.77
CA GLU A 156 -11.42 -3.15 -10.80
C GLU A 156 -10.27 -2.13 -10.92
N ALA A 157 -9.06 -2.59 -11.27
CA ALA A 157 -7.87 -1.74 -11.36
C ALA A 157 -7.66 -1.11 -12.75
N ASP A 158 -8.03 -1.78 -13.85
CA ASP A 158 -7.99 -1.23 -15.22
C ASP A 158 -9.16 -0.28 -15.48
N THR A 159 -9.24 0.79 -14.69
CA THR A 159 -10.31 1.79 -14.74
C THR A 159 -10.43 2.50 -16.08
N LYS A 160 -9.39 2.44 -16.92
CA LYS A 160 -9.34 3.04 -18.27
C LYS A 160 -9.60 2.03 -19.39
N GLY A 161 -9.81 0.76 -19.08
CA GLY A 161 -10.15 -0.30 -20.05
C GLY A 161 -9.08 -0.51 -21.12
N LYS A 162 -7.80 -0.40 -20.75
CA LYS A 162 -6.67 -0.50 -21.69
C LYS A 162 -6.24 -1.95 -21.94
N GLY A 163 -6.73 -2.90 -21.15
CA GLY A 163 -6.28 -4.27 -21.13
C GLY A 163 -4.94 -4.46 -20.39
N TYR A 164 -4.56 -3.52 -19.52
CA TYR A 164 -3.43 -3.64 -18.59
C TYR A 164 -3.51 -2.61 -17.47
N ILE A 165 -2.92 -2.93 -16.32
CA ILE A 165 -2.75 -1.98 -15.21
C ILE A 165 -1.41 -1.27 -15.40
N SER A 166 -1.47 0.05 -15.52
CA SER A 166 -0.29 0.91 -15.55
C SER A 166 0.30 1.11 -14.15
N ARG A 167 1.56 1.51 -14.11
CA ARG A 167 2.26 1.86 -12.86
C ARG A 167 1.51 2.91 -12.06
N GLU A 168 0.97 3.92 -12.74
CA GLU A 168 0.20 5.00 -12.12
C GLU A 168 -1.09 4.48 -11.52
N GLU A 169 -1.80 3.57 -12.19
CA GLU A 169 -3.04 2.97 -11.67
C GLU A 169 -2.81 2.13 -10.42
N LEU A 170 -1.73 1.32 -10.38
CA LEU A 170 -1.39 0.55 -9.18
C LEU A 170 -1.10 1.49 -8.00
N ILE A 171 -0.24 2.49 -8.21
CA ILE A 171 0.15 3.44 -7.17
C ILE A 171 -1.05 4.22 -6.66
N GLU A 172 -1.90 4.71 -7.57
CA GLU A 172 -3.10 5.47 -7.20
C GLU A 172 -4.08 4.60 -6.41
N ALA A 173 -4.33 3.36 -6.85
CA ALA A 173 -5.24 2.44 -6.16
C ALA A 173 -4.74 2.09 -4.74
N GLU A 174 -3.47 1.73 -4.60
CA GLU A 174 -2.86 1.43 -3.30
C GLU A 174 -2.85 2.66 -2.39
N PHE A 175 -2.40 3.81 -2.89
CA PHE A 175 -2.35 5.05 -2.12
C PHE A 175 -3.74 5.49 -1.66
N CYS A 176 -4.74 5.30 -2.51
CA CYS A 176 -6.12 5.59 -2.21
C CYS A 176 -6.64 4.73 -1.05
N SER A 177 -6.39 3.43 -1.08
CA SER A 177 -6.75 2.49 -0.01
C SER A 177 -6.10 2.84 1.34
N PHE A 178 -4.83 3.28 1.32
CA PHE A 178 -4.09 3.63 2.54
C PHE A 178 -4.44 5.01 3.10
N PHE A 179 -4.64 6.02 2.25
CA PHE A 179 -4.64 7.42 2.70
C PHE A 179 -5.81 8.27 2.18
N HIS A 180 -6.63 7.76 1.26
CA HIS A 180 -7.88 8.38 0.80
C HIS A 180 -9.09 7.43 0.90
N PRO A 181 -9.42 6.92 2.11
CA PRO A 181 -10.57 6.03 2.29
C PRO A 181 -11.88 6.64 1.75
N GLU A 182 -12.02 7.96 1.79
CA GLU A 182 -13.18 8.68 1.26
C GLU A 182 -13.30 8.61 -0.27
N LYS A 183 -12.18 8.63 -1.00
CA LYS A 183 -12.18 8.53 -2.47
C LYS A 183 -12.30 7.06 -2.91
N CYS A 184 -11.60 6.17 -2.20
CA CYS A 184 -11.57 4.74 -2.51
C CYS A 184 -12.97 4.12 -2.36
N MET A 185 -13.69 4.43 -1.27
CA MET A 185 -15.06 3.94 -1.07
C MET A 185 -16.02 4.42 -2.17
N ALA A 186 -15.86 5.65 -2.65
CA ALA A 186 -16.68 6.19 -3.74
C ALA A 186 -16.38 5.50 -5.09
N GLN A 187 -15.12 5.16 -5.36
CA GLN A 187 -14.70 4.40 -6.55
C GLN A 187 -15.20 2.95 -6.51
N LEU A 188 -15.32 2.36 -5.32
CA LEU A 188 -15.87 1.01 -5.11
C LEU A 188 -17.41 0.96 -5.01
N GLY A 189 -18.11 2.08 -5.25
CA GLY A 189 -19.57 2.15 -5.20
C GLY A 189 -20.18 2.01 -3.79
N VAL A 190 -19.37 2.11 -2.74
CA VAL A 190 -19.83 2.05 -1.34
C VAL A 190 -20.27 3.45 -0.92
N LYS A 191 -21.58 3.66 -0.71
CA LYS A 191 -22.10 4.92 -0.17
C LYS A 191 -21.62 5.11 1.27
N VAL A 192 -20.89 6.20 1.50
CA VAL A 192 -20.59 6.69 2.85
C VAL A 192 -21.88 7.30 3.41
N VAL A 193 -22.40 6.72 4.50
CA VAL A 193 -23.54 7.26 5.27
C VAL A 193 -23.03 8.14 6.38
#